data_AF-A0A8T7GNG0-F1
#
_entry.id   AF-A0A8T7GNG0-F1
#
_cell.length_a   1.000
_cell.length_b   1.000
_cell.length_c   1.000
_cell.angle_alpha   90.00
_cell.angle_beta   90.00
_cell.angle_gamma   90.00
#
_symmetry.space_group_name_H-M   'P 1'
#
loop_
_entity.id
_entity.type
_entity.pdbx_description
1 polymer ?
#
loop_
_entity_poly.entity_id
_entity_poly.type
_entity_poly.pdbx_seq_one_letter_code
_entity_poly.pdbx_strand_id
1 'polypeptide(L)'
;RLIHKLNNFAHIYNVAIVITNQVQSSPDTFFGDPTKATGGNIIGHASTYRIYLRKSGDNRIAKMIDSPYHPYSDTRFTITEKGVEDIEEKTKKNKDIEDN
;
A
#
# COMPACT_ATOMS: atom_id res chain seq x y z
N ARG A 1 -16.46 -17.19 -1.26
CA ARG A 1 -16.66 -17.88 -2.56
C ARG A 1 -16.06 -17.12 -3.75
N LEU A 2 -16.19 -15.78 -3.85
CA LEU A 2 -15.59 -15.00 -4.95
C LEU A 2 -14.05 -15.02 -4.93
N ILE A 3 -13.41 -14.71 -3.79
CA ILE A 3 -11.94 -14.66 -3.71
C ILE A 3 -11.29 -16.00 -4.04
N HIS A 4 -11.85 -17.13 -3.58
CA HIS A 4 -11.33 -18.45 -3.96
C HIS A 4 -11.40 -18.71 -5.47
N LYS A 5 -12.44 -18.24 -6.15
CA LYS A 5 -12.53 -18.36 -7.62
C LYS A 5 -11.47 -17.48 -8.30
N LEU A 6 -11.26 -16.27 -7.81
CA LEU A 6 -10.23 -15.37 -8.33
C LEU A 6 -8.84 -15.96 -8.11
N ASN A 7 -8.54 -16.49 -6.92
CA ASN A 7 -7.26 -17.16 -6.68
C ASN A 7 -7.07 -18.34 -7.63
N ASN A 8 -8.06 -19.22 -7.81
CA ASN A 8 -7.92 -20.31 -8.78
C ASN A 8 -7.68 -19.79 -10.20
N PHE A 9 -8.35 -18.71 -10.61
CA PHE A 9 -8.12 -18.09 -11.91
C PHE A 9 -6.70 -17.55 -12.05
N ALA A 10 -6.18 -16.84 -11.04
CA ALA A 10 -4.80 -16.35 -11.01
C ALA A 10 -3.78 -17.48 -11.18
N HIS A 11 -3.99 -18.61 -10.49
CA HIS A 11 -3.10 -19.77 -10.58
C HIS A 11 -3.17 -20.47 -11.94
N ILE A 12 -4.37 -20.65 -12.51
CA ILE A 12 -4.55 -21.35 -13.79
C ILE A 12 -3.95 -20.55 -14.95
N TYR A 13 -4.18 -19.23 -14.97
CA TYR A 13 -3.77 -18.38 -16.09
C TYR A 13 -2.46 -17.63 -15.83
N ASN A 14 -1.83 -17.82 -14.67
CA ASN A 14 -0.62 -17.12 -14.23
C ASN A 14 -0.74 -15.58 -14.38
N VAL A 15 -1.84 -15.02 -13.88
CA VAL A 15 -2.14 -13.58 -13.94
C VAL A 15 -2.18 -12.95 -12.56
N ALA A 16 -1.79 -11.69 -12.47
CA ALA A 16 -1.94 -10.90 -11.26
C ALA A 16 -3.38 -10.38 -11.12
N ILE A 17 -3.98 -10.57 -9.94
CA ILE A 17 -5.31 -10.03 -9.62
C ILE A 17 -5.15 -8.96 -8.55
N VAL A 18 -5.58 -7.74 -8.88
CA VAL A 18 -5.57 -6.60 -7.96
C VAL A 18 -7.01 -6.26 -7.61
N ILE A 19 -7.30 -6.15 -6.32
CA ILE A 19 -8.62 -5.83 -5.80
C ILE A 19 -8.52 -4.55 -4.99
N THR A 20 -9.36 -3.57 -5.31
CA THR A 20 -9.50 -2.36 -4.52
C THR A 20 -10.55 -2.56 -3.44
N ASN A 21 -10.22 -2.19 -2.21
CA ASN A 21 -11.19 -2.15 -1.13
C ASN A 21 -11.45 -0.70 -0.70
N GLN A 22 -12.72 -0.37 -0.48
CA GLN A 22 -13.10 0.93 0.06
C GLN A 22 -12.82 0.96 1.57
N VAL A 23 -12.43 2.13 2.07
CA VAL A 23 -12.23 2.36 3.51
C VAL A 23 -13.29 3.34 4.00
N GLN A 24 -13.81 3.10 5.20
CA GLN A 24 -14.75 4.00 5.87
C GLN A 24 -14.07 4.60 7.11
N SER A 25 -14.25 5.90 7.29
CA SER A 25 -13.80 6.59 8.51
C SER A 25 -14.70 6.19 9.67
N SER A 26 -14.11 5.62 10.73
CA SER A 26 -14.78 5.33 11.99
C SER A 26 -14.63 6.55 12.89
N PRO A 27 -15.71 7.31 13.19
CA PRO A 27 -15.63 8.52 14.00
C PRO A 27 -15.21 8.25 15.46
N ASP A 28 -15.32 7.01 15.93
CA ASP A 28 -15.01 6.60 17.31
C ASP A 28 -13.51 6.51 17.63
N THR A 29 -12.63 6.75 16.65
CA THR A 29 -11.17 6.64 16.84
C THR A 29 -10.58 8.02 17.14
N PHE A 30 -10.42 8.34 18.43
CA PHE A 30 -9.85 9.60 18.89
C PHE A 30 -8.31 9.68 18.76
N PHE A 31 -7.63 8.53 18.65
CA PHE A 31 -6.17 8.44 18.45
C PHE A 31 -5.83 7.35 17.43
N GLY A 32 -4.99 7.68 16.45
CA GLY A 32 -4.58 6.77 15.37
C GLY A 32 -5.26 7.07 14.03
N ASP A 33 -5.01 6.23 13.03
CA ASP A 33 -5.63 6.36 11.71
C ASP A 33 -7.12 5.95 11.78
N PRO A 34 -8.08 6.87 11.57
CA PRO A 34 -9.50 6.58 11.73
C PRO A 34 -10.09 5.74 10.60
N THR A 35 -9.31 5.43 9.55
CA THR A 35 -9.78 4.61 8.44
C THR A 35 -9.80 3.13 8.83
N LYS A 36 -10.95 2.49 8.67
CA LYS A 36 -11.06 1.03 8.73
C LYS A 36 -11.36 0.50 7.34
N ALA A 37 -10.68 -0.59 6.97
CA ALA A 37 -11.01 -1.32 5.74
C ALA A 37 -12.41 -1.92 5.83
N THR A 38 -13.26 -1.63 4.85
CA THR A 38 -14.62 -2.17 4.79
C THR A 38 -14.56 -3.66 4.42
N GLY A 39 -15.24 -4.54 5.15
CA GLY A 39 -15.30 -5.99 4.82
C GLY A 39 -14.59 -6.96 5.78
N GLY A 40 -13.97 -6.47 6.86
CA GLY A 40 -13.50 -7.29 7.99
C GLY A 40 -12.42 -8.34 7.65
N ASN A 41 -12.28 -9.37 8.50
CA ASN A 41 -11.24 -10.41 8.43
C ASN A 41 -11.26 -11.25 7.14
N ILE A 42 -12.39 -11.28 6.42
CA ILE A 42 -12.57 -12.17 5.24
C ILE A 42 -11.68 -11.72 4.08
N ILE A 43 -11.64 -10.41 3.80
CA ILE A 43 -10.73 -9.87 2.77
C ILE A 43 -9.29 -9.93 3.27
N GLY A 44 -9.08 -9.77 4.58
CA GLY A 44 -7.78 -9.88 5.23
C GLY A 44 -7.09 -11.22 5.02
N HIS A 45 -7.79 -12.34 5.29
CA HIS A 45 -7.22 -13.68 5.18
C HIS A 45 -7.08 -14.20 3.75
N ALA A 46 -7.89 -13.69 2.83
CA ALA A 46 -7.93 -14.22 1.46
C ALA A 46 -6.93 -13.53 0.51
N SER A 47 -6.30 -12.44 0.95
CA SER A 47 -5.36 -11.63 0.18
C SER A 47 -3.91 -11.98 0.52
N THR A 48 -3.09 -12.30 -0.48
CA THR A 48 -1.66 -12.64 -0.27
C THR A 48 -0.80 -11.41 0.04
N TYR A 49 -1.15 -10.26 -0.55
CA TYR A 49 -0.49 -8.99 -0.30
C TYR A 49 -1.56 -7.96 0.04
N ARG A 50 -1.31 -7.16 1.08
CA ARG A 50 -2.19 -6.05 1.44
C ARG A 50 -1.38 -4.77 1.51
N ILE A 51 -1.80 -3.82 0.67
CA ILE A 51 -1.23 -2.48 0.61
C ILE A 51 -2.28 -1.51 1.09
N TYR A 52 -1.94 -0.73 2.11
CA TYR A 52 -2.77 0.35 2.61
C TYR A 52 -2.31 1.67 2.00
N LEU A 53 -3.20 2.32 1.25
CA LEU A 53 -2.94 3.58 0.59
C LEU A 53 -3.53 4.73 1.41
N ARG A 54 -2.72 5.74 1.75
CA ARG A 54 -3.17 6.94 2.44
C ARG A 54 -2.70 8.22 1.76
N LYS A 55 -3.47 9.29 1.90
CA LYS A 55 -3.08 10.63 1.45
C LYS A 55 -2.10 11.27 2.43
N SER A 56 -1.07 11.96 1.91
CA SER A 56 -0.11 12.71 2.71
C SER A 56 0.22 14.04 2.00
N GLY A 57 -0.58 15.06 2.28
CA GLY A 57 -0.54 16.32 1.51
C GLY A 57 -0.85 16.08 0.04
N ASP A 58 0.04 16.54 -0.84
CA ASP A 58 -0.04 16.31 -2.28
C ASP A 58 0.39 14.90 -2.68
N ASN A 59 1.22 14.26 -1.85
CA ASN A 59 1.73 12.92 -2.09
C ASN A 59 0.76 11.82 -1.57
N ARG A 60 1.10 10.58 -1.89
CA ARG A 60 0.45 9.36 -1.40
C ARG A 60 1.50 8.47 -0.75
N ILE A 61 1.05 7.67 0.22
CA ILE A 61 1.88 6.69 0.90
C ILE A 61 1.24 5.34 0.69
N ALA A 62 1.98 4.41 0.08
CA ALA A 62 1.65 3.00 0.05
C ALA A 62 2.37 2.31 1.20
N LYS A 63 1.62 1.62 2.05
CA LYS A 63 2.17 0.88 3.17
C LYS A 63 1.88 -0.59 3.02
N MET A 64 2.92 -1.41 3.00
CA MET A 64 2.75 -2.85 3.03
C MET A 64 2.35 -3.28 4.43
N ILE A 65 1.11 -3.74 4.59
CA ILE A 65 0.57 -4.14 5.89
C ILE A 65 0.56 -5.66 6.10
N ASP A 66 0.64 -6.42 5.01
CA ASP A 66 0.68 -7.88 5.04
C ASP A 66 1.36 -8.41 3.78
N SER A 67 2.29 -9.34 3.97
CA SER A 67 2.98 -10.07 2.91
C SER A 67 3.67 -11.31 3.49
N PRO A 68 3.71 -12.43 2.75
CA PRO A 68 4.51 -13.59 3.15
C PRO A 68 6.02 -13.39 3.00
N TYR A 69 6.48 -12.42 2.20
CA TYR A 69 7.90 -12.30 1.82
C TYR A 69 8.53 -10.94 2.12
N HIS A 70 7.72 -9.91 2.37
CA HIS A 70 8.21 -8.55 2.48
C HIS A 70 7.92 -7.97 3.85
N PRO A 71 8.87 -7.21 4.43
CA PRO A 71 8.65 -6.55 5.70
C PRO A 71 7.66 -5.41 5.55
N TYR A 72 7.08 -5.05 6.70
CA TYR A 72 6.27 -3.87 6.84
C TYR A 72 7.08 -2.62 6.46
N SER A 73 6.70 -1.96 5.37
CA SER A 73 7.43 -0.84 4.78
C SER A 73 6.46 0.17 4.18
N ASP A 74 6.88 1.43 4.12
CA ASP A 74 6.15 2.48 3.43
C ASP A 74 6.96 3.05 2.26
N THR A 75 6.25 3.41 1.20
CA THR A 75 6.80 4.04 0.01
C THR A 75 5.92 5.22 -0.35
N ARG A 76 6.55 6.33 -0.70
CA ARG A 76 5.85 7.55 -1.08
C ARG A 76 5.87 7.69 -2.60
N PHE A 77 4.74 8.08 -3.15
CA PHE A 77 4.57 8.33 -4.58
C PHE A 77 3.66 9.54 -4.78
N THR A 78 3.68 10.13 -5.97
CA THR A 78 2.76 11.18 -6.36
C THR A 78 1.84 10.71 -7.48
N ILE A 79 0.70 11.39 -7.64
CA ILE A 79 -0.24 11.15 -8.73
C ILE A 79 -0.28 12.40 -9.59
N THR A 80 0.12 12.26 -10.85
CA THR A 80 0.10 13.32 -11.86
C THR A 80 -0.82 12.94 -13.02
N GLU A 81 -0.94 13.80 -14.02
CA GLU A 81 -1.76 13.51 -15.22
C GLU A 81 -1.27 12.27 -15.99
N LYS A 82 0.00 11.88 -15.80
CA LYS A 82 0.59 10.67 -16.41
C LYS A 82 0.32 9.40 -15.60
N GLY A 83 -0.22 9.52 -14.38
CA GLY A 83 -0.51 8.41 -13.49
C GLY A 83 0.33 8.44 -12.21
N VAL A 84 0.88 7.30 -11.81
CA VAL A 84 1.71 7.15 -10.60
C VAL A 84 3.16 7.46 -10.95
N GLU A 85 3.77 8.41 -10.25
CA GLU A 85 5.17 8.79 -10.44
C GLU A 85 5.94 8.74 -9.10
N ASP A 86 7.23 8.42 -9.19
CA ASP A 86 8.12 8.44 -8.04
C ASP A 86 8.36 9.87 -7.57
N ILE A 87 8.55 10.04 -6.27
CA ILE A 87 9.00 11.31 -5.71
C ILE A 87 10.52 11.33 -5.87
N GLU A 88 11.04 12.30 -6.60
CA GLU A 88 12.50 12.48 -6.70
C GLU A 88 13.09 12.69 -5.30
N GLU A 89 13.74 11.64 -4.77
CA GLU A 89 14.54 11.78 -3.57
C GLU A 89 15.76 12.62 -3.93
N LYS A 90 15.89 13.82 -3.35
CA LYS A 90 17.18 14.51 -3.30
C LYS A 90 18.13 13.61 -2.50
N THR A 91 18.86 12.74 -3.19
CA THR A 91 19.99 12.01 -2.58
C THR A 91 20.85 13.04 -1.87
N LYS A 92 20.98 12.90 -0.54
CA LYS A 92 21.99 13.62 0.23
C LYS A 92 23.37 13.14 -0.25
N LYS A 93 23.88 13.73 -1.33
CA LYS A 93 25.30 13.71 -1.64
C LYS A 93 25.94 14.91 -0.92
N ASN A 94 27.11 14.66 -0.32
CA ASN A 94 28.08 15.60 0.29
C ASN A 94 27.89 15.80 1.81
N LYS A 95 28.88 15.65 2.71
CA LYS A 95 30.35 15.80 2.71
C LYS A 95 30.92 14.97 3.87
N ASP A 96 31.91 14.11 3.65
CA ASP A 96 32.87 13.62 4.68
C ASP A 96 34.21 13.24 3.99
N ILE A 97 34.65 14.05 3.03
CA ILE A 97 36.03 14.06 2.55
C ILE A 97 36.45 15.52 2.63
N GLU A 98 37.05 15.89 3.76
CA GLU A 98 37.95 17.02 4.02
C GLU A 98 37.86 17.35 5.51
N ASP A 99 38.51 16.54 6.33
CA ASP A 99 39.22 17.06 7.50
C ASP A 99 40.66 16.55 7.39
N ASN A 100 41.58 17.51 7.46
CA ASN A 100 43.03 17.40 7.32
C ASN A 100 43.67 16.38 8.28
#